data_AF-A0A916GIN5-F1
#
_entry.id   AF-A0A916GIN5-F1
#
_cell.length_a   1.000
_cell.length_b   1.000
_cell.length_c   1.000
_cell.angle_alpha   90.00
_cell.angle_beta   90.00
_cell.angle_gamma   90.00
#
_symmetry.space_group_name_H-M   'P 1'
#
loop_
_entity.id
_entity.type
_entity.pdbx_description
1 polymer ?
#
loop_
_entity_poly.entity_id
_entity_poly.type
_entity_poly.pdbx_seq_one_letter_code
_entity_poly.pdbx_strand_id
1 'polypeptide(L)'
;MKRRLPAAFLLGAATVGGFEPFGLFPLPFVTLALLFRLWRGATPARAAKLGFAWGLGFFLAGVSWVYVSLNVFGGMAPPLAAVATLLFCAALAGYPALAGYAFARMRAGTPGRDAALAAGLWTGTEWLRGWLFTGFPWLSLGYSQTPPSPLAGFAPLLGSYGIGLLVALVAALFAFALPRRRLALAAVLVFGAGLLLRGVAW
;
A
#
# COMPACT_ATOMS: atom_id res chain seq x y z
N MET A 1 -22.72 1.96 4.90
CA MET A 1 -21.40 2.65 4.97
C MET A 1 -20.59 2.22 6.19
N LYS A 2 -21.21 2.07 7.38
CA LYS A 2 -20.55 1.65 8.64
C LYS A 2 -19.67 0.40 8.53
N ARG A 3 -20.06 -0.62 7.76
CA ARG A 3 -19.29 -1.87 7.62
C ARG A 3 -18.01 -1.77 6.77
N ARG A 4 -17.83 -0.71 5.95
CA ARG A 4 -16.70 -0.62 5.01
C ARG A 4 -15.43 0.01 5.61
N LEU A 5 -15.56 0.89 6.61
CA LEU A 5 -14.39 1.50 7.28
C LEU A 5 -13.64 0.49 8.16
N PRO A 6 -14.32 -0.32 9.01
CA PRO A 6 -13.65 -1.39 9.75
C PRO A 6 -13.01 -2.42 8.81
N ALA A 7 -13.68 -2.78 7.72
CA ALA A 7 -13.08 -3.67 6.71
C ALA A 7 -11.82 -3.06 6.09
N ALA A 8 -11.83 -1.77 5.70
CA ALA A 8 -10.64 -1.10 5.20
C ALA A 8 -9.50 -1.09 6.23
N PHE A 9 -9.80 -0.81 7.49
CA PHE A 9 -8.83 -0.88 8.59
C PHE A 9 -8.21 -2.27 8.73
N LEU A 10 -9.03 -3.32 8.77
CA LEU A 10 -8.54 -4.70 8.89
C LEU A 10 -7.71 -5.12 7.67
N LEU A 11 -8.07 -4.69 6.46
CA LEU A 11 -7.26 -4.90 5.26
C LEU A 11 -5.90 -4.20 5.37
N GLY A 12 -5.87 -2.99 5.93
CA GLY A 12 -4.64 -2.28 6.24
C GLY A 12 -3.75 -3.07 7.18
N ALA A 13 -4.29 -3.46 8.34
CA ALA A 13 -3.56 -4.26 9.33
C ALA A 13 -3.05 -5.59 8.75
N ALA A 14 -3.88 -6.30 7.98
CA ALA A 14 -3.51 -7.54 7.33
C ALA A 14 -2.37 -7.37 6.31
N THR A 15 -2.19 -6.18 5.74
CA THR A 15 -1.10 -5.90 4.77
C THR A 15 0.27 -6.03 5.41
N VAL A 16 0.38 -5.79 6.73
CA VAL A 16 1.64 -5.95 7.49
C VAL A 16 2.15 -7.39 7.44
N GLY A 17 1.27 -8.38 7.29
CA GLY A 17 1.67 -9.78 7.10
C GLY A 17 2.50 -10.04 5.83
N GLY A 18 2.51 -9.10 4.87
CA GLY A 18 3.40 -9.16 3.72
C GLY A 18 4.84 -8.76 3.99
N PHE A 19 5.13 -8.21 5.17
CA PHE A 19 6.47 -7.78 5.58
C PHE A 19 7.07 -8.81 6.55
N GLU A 20 8.37 -8.69 6.80
CA GLU A 20 9.05 -9.48 7.83
C GLU A 20 8.43 -9.22 9.23
N PRO A 21 8.37 -10.23 10.11
CA PRO A 21 8.91 -11.59 9.98
C PRO A 21 7.98 -12.60 9.28
N PHE A 22 6.83 -12.15 8.74
CA PHE A 22 5.80 -13.05 8.21
C PHE A 22 6.02 -13.43 6.75
N GLY A 23 6.48 -12.47 5.93
CA GLY A 23 6.88 -12.72 4.54
C GLY A 23 5.75 -13.21 3.60
N LEU A 24 4.47 -12.99 3.95
CA LEU A 24 3.33 -13.43 3.14
C LEU A 24 3.11 -12.47 1.96
N PHE A 25 4.04 -12.47 1.01
CA PHE A 25 4.06 -11.58 -0.17
C PHE A 25 2.75 -11.48 -0.98
N PRO A 26 1.82 -12.48 -0.99
CA PRO A 26 0.52 -12.33 -1.65
C PRO A 26 -0.43 -11.34 -0.96
N LEU A 27 -0.32 -11.14 0.36
CA LEU A 27 -1.26 -10.34 1.14
C LEU A 27 -1.36 -8.88 0.63
N PRO A 28 -0.26 -8.15 0.40
CA PRO A 28 -0.31 -6.80 -0.16
C PRO A 28 -1.07 -6.68 -1.47
N PHE A 29 -0.99 -7.66 -2.38
CA PHE A 29 -1.78 -7.63 -3.61
C PHE A 29 -3.27 -7.71 -3.30
N VAL A 30 -3.67 -8.65 -2.44
CA VAL A 30 -5.07 -8.92 -2.11
C VAL A 30 -5.69 -7.75 -1.35
N THR A 31 -5.03 -7.29 -0.28
CA THR A 31 -5.56 -6.22 0.57
C THR A 31 -5.66 -4.90 -0.17
N LEU A 32 -4.68 -4.57 -1.01
CA LEU A 32 -4.67 -3.37 -1.82
C LEU A 32 -5.69 -3.45 -2.97
N ALA A 33 -5.87 -4.61 -3.61
CA ALA A 33 -6.90 -4.81 -4.62
C ALA A 33 -8.31 -4.61 -4.03
N LEU A 34 -8.53 -5.09 -2.80
CA LEU A 34 -9.78 -4.87 -2.09
C LEU A 34 -9.99 -3.39 -1.72
N LEU A 35 -8.94 -2.67 -1.27
CA LEU A 35 -9.01 -1.22 -1.06
C LEU A 35 -9.39 -0.47 -2.35
N PHE A 36 -8.69 -0.74 -3.44
CA PHE A 36 -8.97 -0.10 -4.73
C PHE A 36 -10.38 -0.42 -5.24
N ARG A 37 -10.87 -1.66 -5.03
CA ARG A 37 -12.26 -2.02 -5.34
C ARG A 37 -13.26 -1.17 -4.54
N LEU A 38 -12.94 -0.84 -3.28
CA LEU A 38 -13.76 0.08 -2.48
C LEU A 38 -13.73 1.53 -3.00
N TRP A 39 -12.64 1.95 -3.66
CA TRP A 39 -12.52 3.28 -4.27
C TRP A 39 -13.29 3.43 -5.59
N ARG A 40 -13.43 2.36 -6.38
CA ARG A 40 -13.98 2.38 -7.76
C ARG A 40 -15.26 3.21 -7.94
N GLY A 41 -16.18 3.16 -6.97
CA GLY A 41 -17.44 3.91 -6.98
C GLY A 41 -17.59 4.91 -5.83
N ALA A 42 -16.53 5.20 -5.09
CA ALA A 42 -16.58 6.14 -3.96
C ALA A 42 -16.53 7.59 -4.45
N THR A 43 -17.18 8.51 -3.72
CA THR A 43 -16.90 9.95 -3.87
C THR A 43 -15.49 10.27 -3.35
N PRO A 44 -14.87 11.40 -3.73
CA PRO A 44 -13.53 11.76 -3.25
C PRO A 44 -13.39 11.74 -1.73
N ALA A 45 -14.34 12.33 -1.00
CA ALA A 45 -14.36 12.31 0.46
C ALA A 45 -14.48 10.88 1.04
N ARG A 46 -15.19 9.99 0.35
CA ARG A 46 -15.35 8.60 0.80
C ARG A 46 -14.11 7.77 0.49
N ALA A 47 -13.46 7.97 -0.65
CA ALA A 47 -12.21 7.32 -0.98
C ALA A 47 -11.09 7.76 -0.02
N ALA A 48 -11.04 9.05 0.35
CA ALA A 48 -10.17 9.56 1.41
C ALA A 48 -10.39 8.84 2.74
N LYS A 49 -11.64 8.75 3.22
CA LYS A 49 -11.95 8.06 4.49
C LYS A 49 -11.59 6.56 4.47
N LEU A 50 -11.76 5.90 3.32
CA LEU A 50 -11.37 4.49 3.14
C LEU A 50 -9.85 4.32 3.12
N GLY A 51 -9.13 5.18 2.39
CA GLY A 51 -7.68 5.21 2.37
C GLY A 51 -7.11 5.50 3.75
N PHE A 52 -7.67 6.48 4.46
CA PHE A 52 -7.31 6.80 5.85
C PHE A 52 -7.54 5.61 6.79
N ALA A 53 -8.72 4.98 6.74
CA ALA A 53 -9.00 3.83 7.61
C ALA A 53 -8.03 2.67 7.34
N TRP A 54 -7.75 2.37 6.07
CA TRP A 54 -6.75 1.37 5.68
C TRP A 54 -5.35 1.76 6.16
N GLY A 55 -4.92 3.01 5.93
CA GLY A 55 -3.63 3.50 6.36
C GLY A 55 -3.46 3.44 7.88
N LEU A 56 -4.50 3.79 8.63
CA LEU A 56 -4.48 3.75 10.08
C LEU A 56 -4.28 2.31 10.58
N GLY A 57 -4.98 1.33 10.00
CA GLY A 57 -4.77 -0.08 10.35
C GLY A 57 -3.37 -0.58 9.99
N PHE A 58 -2.88 -0.18 8.81
CA PHE A 58 -1.54 -0.55 8.33
C PHE A 58 -0.42 0.01 9.22
N PHE A 59 -0.45 1.31 9.53
CA PHE A 59 0.58 1.95 10.34
C PHE A 59 0.47 1.62 11.82
N LEU A 60 -0.73 1.47 12.39
CA LEU A 60 -0.85 1.00 13.78
C LEU A 60 -0.33 -0.43 13.94
N ALA A 61 -0.58 -1.32 12.98
CA ALA A 61 -0.08 -2.69 13.04
C ALA A 61 1.43 -2.78 12.81
N GLY A 62 1.99 -1.98 11.90
CA GLY A 62 3.41 -2.12 11.50
C GLY A 62 4.38 -1.05 12.04
N VAL A 63 3.88 0.02 12.67
CA VAL A 63 4.68 1.15 13.20
C VAL A 63 4.42 1.42 14.69
N SER A 64 3.53 0.67 15.34
CA SER A 64 3.27 0.83 16.78
C SER A 64 4.50 0.70 17.68
N TRP A 65 5.57 0.04 17.20
CA TRP A 65 6.85 -0.03 17.90
C TRP A 65 7.46 1.34 18.23
N VAL A 66 7.09 2.41 17.50
CA VAL A 66 7.50 3.80 17.81
C VAL A 66 7.05 4.23 19.21
N TYR A 67 5.99 3.62 19.74
CA TYR A 67 5.57 3.81 21.13
C TYR A 67 6.72 3.59 22.12
N VAL A 68 7.48 2.50 21.94
CA VAL A 68 8.62 2.15 22.81
C VAL A 68 9.69 3.23 22.73
N SER A 69 9.97 3.73 21.53
CA SER A 69 10.91 4.84 21.33
C SER A 69 10.50 6.09 22.11
N LEU A 70 9.22 6.48 22.04
CA LEU A 70 8.73 7.66 22.74
C LEU A 70 8.68 7.48 24.26
N ASN A 71 8.21 6.32 24.73
CA ASN A 71 8.04 6.07 26.16
C ASN A 71 9.38 5.80 26.87
N VAL A 72 10.19 4.88 26.35
CA VAL A 72 11.42 4.43 27.01
C VAL A 72 12.57 5.41 26.79
N PHE A 73 12.82 5.80 25.54
CA PHE A 73 13.97 6.67 25.22
C PHE A 73 13.61 8.15 25.30
N GLY A 74 12.36 8.50 24.95
CA GLY A 74 11.86 9.88 25.08
C GLY A 74 11.40 10.26 26.49
N GLY A 75 11.34 9.30 27.43
CA GLY A 75 10.87 9.53 28.80
C GLY A 75 9.40 9.98 28.90
N MET A 76 8.63 9.80 27.82
CA MET A 76 7.27 10.29 27.74
C MET A 76 6.33 9.41 28.57
N ALA A 77 5.44 10.03 29.37
CA ALA A 77 4.46 9.29 30.16
C ALA A 77 3.62 8.33 29.27
N PRO A 78 3.27 7.11 29.73
CA PRO A 78 2.66 6.09 28.89
C PRO A 78 1.41 6.54 28.09
N PRO A 79 0.45 7.29 28.67
CA PRO A 79 -0.72 7.75 27.91
C PRO A 79 -0.35 8.75 26.81
N LEU A 80 0.62 9.63 27.09
CA LEU A 80 1.08 10.64 26.13
C LEU A 80 1.83 9.97 24.96
N ALA A 81 2.66 8.96 25.23
CA ALA A 81 3.33 8.18 24.20
C ALA A 81 2.33 7.42 23.31
N ALA A 82 1.25 6.89 23.88
CA ALA A 82 0.19 6.22 23.13
C ALA A 82 -0.56 7.20 22.20
N VAL A 83 -0.92 8.38 22.71
CA VAL A 83 -1.57 9.43 21.91
C VAL A 83 -0.64 9.93 20.81
N ALA A 84 0.63 10.18 21.10
CA ALA A 84 1.61 10.60 20.12
C ALA A 84 1.80 9.55 19.01
N THR A 85 1.87 8.26 19.36
CA THR A 85 1.96 7.15 18.40
C THR A 85 0.71 7.08 17.51
N LEU A 86 -0.48 7.23 18.09
CA LEU A 86 -1.74 7.26 17.35
C LEU A 86 -1.81 8.43 16.37
N LEU A 87 -1.43 9.64 16.81
CA LEU A 87 -1.39 10.83 15.97
C LEU A 87 -0.37 10.68 14.84
N PHE A 88 0.80 10.11 15.13
CA PHE A 88 1.80 9.80 14.12
C PHE A 88 1.28 8.83 13.06
N CYS A 89 0.68 7.71 13.48
CA CYS A 89 0.06 6.76 12.55
C CYS A 89 -1.09 7.38 11.75
N ALA A 90 -1.89 8.26 12.36
CA ALA A 90 -2.95 8.99 11.69
C ALA A 90 -2.40 9.99 10.64
N ALA A 91 -1.29 10.67 10.94
CA ALA A 91 -0.61 11.53 9.97
C ALA A 91 -0.11 10.72 8.78
N LEU A 92 0.52 9.56 9.01
CA LEU A 92 0.94 8.64 7.95
C LEU A 92 -0.25 8.09 7.14
N ALA A 93 -1.38 7.81 7.79
CA ALA A 93 -2.62 7.39 7.12
C ALA A 93 -3.19 8.46 6.17
N GLY A 94 -2.76 9.71 6.31
CA GLY A 94 -3.04 10.80 5.37
C GLY A 94 -2.54 10.53 3.95
N TYR A 95 -1.43 9.80 3.77
CA TYR A 95 -0.89 9.50 2.44
C TYR A 95 -1.80 8.55 1.63
N PRO A 96 -2.23 7.38 2.15
CA PRO A 96 -3.27 6.57 1.50
C PRO A 96 -4.61 7.30 1.32
N ALA A 97 -4.97 8.20 2.24
CA ALA A 97 -6.18 9.03 2.12
C ALA A 97 -6.08 9.99 0.92
N LEU A 98 -4.93 10.65 0.75
CA LEU A 98 -4.63 11.53 -0.38
C LEU A 98 -4.67 10.75 -1.70
N ALA A 99 -4.06 9.58 -1.76
CA ALA A 99 -4.10 8.71 -2.95
C ALA A 99 -5.54 8.36 -3.33
N GLY A 100 -6.36 7.96 -2.35
CA GLY A 100 -7.77 7.62 -2.56
C GLY A 100 -8.60 8.82 -3.03
N TYR A 101 -8.40 9.99 -2.41
CA TYR A 101 -9.06 11.23 -2.81
C TYR A 101 -8.74 11.60 -4.27
N ALA A 102 -7.44 11.65 -4.58
CA ALA A 102 -6.93 12.01 -5.90
C ALA A 102 -7.43 11.04 -6.98
N PHE A 103 -7.41 9.74 -6.68
CA PHE A 103 -7.92 8.71 -7.57
C PHE A 103 -9.40 8.93 -7.89
N ALA A 104 -10.24 9.11 -6.87
CA ALA A 104 -11.67 9.31 -7.06
C ALA A 104 -12.01 10.63 -7.78
N ARG A 105 -11.11 11.63 -7.75
CA ARG A 105 -11.27 12.91 -8.44
C ARG A 105 -10.86 12.86 -9.91
N MET A 106 -9.87 12.01 -10.25
CA MET A 106 -9.25 11.94 -11.58
C MET A 106 -9.59 10.67 -12.38
N ARG A 107 -10.29 9.69 -11.78
CA ARG A 107 -10.66 8.45 -12.48
C ARG A 107 -11.43 8.75 -13.76
N ALA A 108 -11.11 8.00 -14.81
CA ALA A 108 -11.73 8.13 -16.12
C ALA A 108 -12.83 7.08 -16.37
N GLY A 109 -13.00 6.13 -15.44
CA GLY A 109 -13.95 5.01 -15.58
C GLY A 109 -13.48 3.92 -16.55
N THR A 110 -12.26 4.05 -17.07
CA THR A 110 -11.64 3.10 -17.99
C THR A 110 -10.66 2.22 -17.21
N PRO A 111 -10.91 0.91 -17.05
CA PRO A 111 -10.14 0.11 -16.07
C PRO A 111 -8.63 0.05 -16.24
N GLY A 112 -8.09 0.09 -17.47
CA GLY A 112 -6.65 0.17 -17.68
C GLY A 112 -6.06 1.51 -17.22
N ARG A 113 -6.72 2.63 -17.59
CA ARG A 113 -6.30 3.98 -17.16
C ARG A 113 -6.46 4.17 -15.66
N ASP A 114 -7.57 3.70 -15.10
CA ASP A 114 -7.83 3.77 -13.66
C ASP A 114 -6.83 2.90 -12.87
N ALA A 115 -6.40 1.75 -13.41
CA ALA A 115 -5.37 0.93 -12.79
C ALA A 115 -4.00 1.62 -12.76
N ALA A 116 -3.57 2.19 -13.89
CA ALA A 116 -2.33 2.97 -13.96
C ALA A 116 -2.38 4.20 -13.05
N LEU A 117 -3.52 4.91 -13.02
CA LEU A 117 -3.74 6.06 -12.14
C LEU A 117 -3.65 5.67 -10.66
N ALA A 118 -4.32 4.60 -10.23
CA ALA A 118 -4.27 4.14 -8.85
C ALA A 118 -2.85 3.75 -8.42
N ALA A 119 -2.13 3.02 -9.28
CA ALA A 119 -0.75 2.60 -9.02
C ALA A 119 0.23 3.79 -8.94
N GLY A 120 0.11 4.73 -9.88
CA GLY A 120 0.93 5.94 -9.91
C GLY A 120 0.68 6.84 -8.70
N LEU A 121 -0.59 7.06 -8.34
CA LEU A 121 -0.94 7.86 -7.16
C LEU A 121 -0.48 7.19 -5.86
N TRP A 122 -0.64 5.88 -5.73
CA TRP A 122 -0.14 5.14 -4.58
C TRP A 122 1.36 5.35 -4.40
N THR A 123 2.13 5.03 -5.45
CA THR A 123 3.60 5.15 -5.44
C THR A 123 4.05 6.58 -5.21
N GLY A 124 3.39 7.56 -5.84
CA GLY A 124 3.66 8.98 -5.64
C GLY A 124 3.45 9.40 -4.19
N THR A 125 2.38 8.93 -3.52
CA THR A 125 2.17 9.23 -2.10
C THR A 125 3.14 8.50 -1.17
N GLU A 126 3.61 7.29 -1.51
CA GLU A 126 4.69 6.62 -0.76
C GLU A 126 6.02 7.35 -0.92
N TRP A 127 6.32 7.85 -2.11
CA TRP A 127 7.52 8.65 -2.36
C TRP A 127 7.47 9.98 -1.59
N LEU A 128 6.34 10.68 -1.64
CA LEU A 128 6.13 11.91 -0.83
C LEU A 128 6.31 11.64 0.66
N ARG A 129 5.76 10.53 1.17
CA ARG A 129 5.93 10.11 2.58
C ARG A 129 7.39 9.84 2.93
N GLY A 130 8.18 9.37 1.98
CA GLY A 130 9.61 9.14 2.14
C GLY A 130 10.47 10.40 2.09
N TRP A 131 9.91 11.56 1.73
CA TRP A 131 10.70 12.78 1.49
C TRP A 131 10.22 14.00 2.28
N LEU A 132 8.91 14.22 2.39
CA LEU A 132 8.35 15.36 3.13
C LEU A 132 8.69 15.28 4.62
N PHE A 133 9.02 16.44 5.21
CA PHE A 133 9.36 16.57 6.64
C PHE A 133 10.47 15.60 7.08
N THR A 134 11.55 15.52 6.31
CA THR A 134 12.69 14.57 6.47
C THR A 134 12.39 13.10 6.14
N GLY A 135 11.12 12.76 5.90
CA GLY A 135 10.70 11.47 5.37
C GLY A 135 10.56 10.38 6.43
N PHE A 136 9.58 9.49 6.22
CA PHE A 136 9.40 8.26 6.99
C PHE A 136 9.03 7.10 6.05
N PRO A 137 9.98 6.53 5.28
CA PRO A 137 9.73 5.55 4.22
C PRO A 137 9.52 4.11 4.72
N TRP A 138 9.13 3.92 5.99
CA TRP A 138 8.83 2.60 6.58
C TRP A 138 7.62 1.95 5.91
N LEU A 139 7.61 0.62 5.86
CA LEU A 139 6.53 -0.17 5.26
C LEU A 139 6.21 0.20 3.80
N SER A 140 7.22 0.61 3.02
CA SER A 140 7.05 0.81 1.57
C SER A 140 6.74 -0.54 0.89
N LEU A 141 5.69 -0.61 0.07
CA LEU A 141 5.19 -1.88 -0.48
C LEU A 141 6.24 -2.73 -1.19
N GLY A 142 7.25 -2.11 -1.79
CA GLY A 142 8.35 -2.84 -2.44
C GLY A 142 9.05 -3.86 -1.54
N TYR A 143 9.21 -3.54 -0.25
CA TYR A 143 9.86 -4.43 0.72
C TYR A 143 9.03 -5.66 1.09
N SER A 144 7.74 -5.69 0.73
CA SER A 144 6.91 -6.88 0.90
C SER A 144 7.18 -7.97 -0.16
N GLN A 145 8.00 -7.67 -1.17
CA GLN A 145 8.25 -8.53 -2.32
C GLN A 145 9.69 -9.04 -2.35
N THR A 146 10.20 -9.46 -1.20
CA THR A 146 11.43 -10.24 -1.09
C THR A 146 11.22 -11.68 -1.59
N PRO A 147 12.29 -12.43 -1.90
CA PRO A 147 12.17 -13.86 -2.19
C PRO A 147 11.35 -14.56 -1.08
N PRO A 148 10.35 -15.39 -1.43
CA PRO A 148 10.13 -16.05 -2.72
C PRO A 148 9.20 -15.33 -3.69
N SER A 149 8.88 -14.04 -3.49
CA SER A 149 8.07 -13.28 -4.45
C SER A 149 8.69 -13.29 -5.85
N PRO A 150 7.89 -13.52 -6.93
CA PRO A 150 8.36 -13.29 -8.29
C PRO A 150 8.86 -11.87 -8.53
N LEU A 151 8.26 -10.87 -7.87
CA LEU A 151 8.61 -9.46 -8.10
C LEU A 151 9.99 -9.10 -7.54
N ALA A 152 10.60 -9.95 -6.70
CA ALA A 152 11.95 -9.78 -6.20
C ALA A 152 12.99 -9.64 -7.34
N GLY A 153 12.74 -10.28 -8.51
CA GLY A 153 13.63 -10.18 -9.67
C GLY A 153 13.73 -8.77 -10.27
N PHE A 154 12.76 -7.89 -9.99
CA PHE A 154 12.80 -6.50 -10.45
C PHE A 154 13.59 -5.56 -9.54
N ALA A 155 14.04 -6.02 -8.37
CA ALA A 155 14.75 -5.19 -7.39
C ALA A 155 15.93 -4.37 -7.94
N PRO A 156 16.84 -4.92 -8.76
CA PRO A 156 18.00 -4.15 -9.25
C PRO A 156 17.65 -3.20 -10.38
N LEU A 157 16.55 -3.45 -11.08
CA LEU A 157 16.14 -2.67 -12.24
C LEU A 157 15.30 -1.47 -11.81
N LEU A 158 14.39 -1.69 -10.85
CA LEU A 158 13.32 -0.74 -10.52
C LEU A 158 13.43 -0.20 -9.09
N GLY A 159 14.26 -0.80 -8.24
CA GLY A 159 14.32 -0.48 -6.82
C GLY A 159 13.00 -0.74 -6.08
N SER A 160 12.95 -0.31 -4.82
CA SER A 160 11.78 -0.56 -3.94
C SER A 160 10.51 0.15 -4.41
N TYR A 161 10.59 1.40 -4.84
CA TYR A 161 9.42 2.14 -5.32
C TYR A 161 8.87 1.57 -6.62
N GLY A 162 9.73 1.13 -7.54
CA GLY A 162 9.27 0.51 -8.78
C GLY A 162 8.63 -0.86 -8.56
N ILE A 163 9.14 -1.66 -7.62
CA ILE A 163 8.42 -2.86 -7.16
C ILE A 163 7.08 -2.49 -6.52
N GLY A 164 7.04 -1.47 -5.66
CA GLY A 164 5.79 -0.98 -5.05
C GLY A 164 4.76 -0.56 -6.10
N LEU A 165 5.21 0.10 -7.18
CA LEU A 165 4.39 0.43 -8.33
C LEU A 165 3.82 -0.81 -9.02
N LEU A 166 4.64 -1.85 -9.23
CA LEU A 166 4.17 -3.12 -9.81
C LEU A 166 3.13 -3.81 -8.91
N VAL A 167 3.34 -3.83 -7.59
CA VAL A 167 2.35 -4.37 -6.63
C VAL A 167 1.03 -3.62 -6.75
N ALA A 168 1.08 -2.29 -6.71
CA ALA A 168 -0.10 -1.45 -6.83
C ALA A 168 -0.80 -1.60 -8.20
N LEU A 169 -0.03 -1.72 -9.29
CA LEU A 169 -0.56 -1.93 -10.62
C LEU A 169 -1.29 -3.28 -10.72
N VAL A 170 -0.66 -4.37 -10.30
CA VAL A 170 -1.26 -5.70 -10.30
C VAL A 170 -2.54 -5.72 -9.44
N ALA A 171 -2.47 -5.15 -8.23
CA ALA A 171 -3.64 -5.02 -7.36
C ALA A 171 -4.78 -4.22 -8.02
N ALA A 172 -4.47 -3.12 -8.70
CA ALA A 172 -5.46 -2.28 -9.37
C ALA A 172 -6.07 -2.96 -10.61
N LEU A 173 -5.28 -3.73 -11.36
CA LEU A 173 -5.79 -4.58 -12.45
C LEU A 173 -6.79 -5.61 -11.90
N PHE A 174 -6.48 -6.29 -10.79
CA PHE A 174 -7.45 -7.19 -10.13
C PHE A 174 -8.68 -6.45 -9.58
N ALA A 175 -8.53 -5.22 -9.12
CA ALA A 175 -9.64 -4.42 -8.59
C ALA A 175 -10.63 -3.95 -9.68
N PHE A 176 -10.11 -3.51 -10.82
CA PHE A 176 -10.90 -2.80 -11.84
C PHE A 176 -11.19 -3.64 -13.09
N ALA A 177 -10.38 -4.66 -13.39
CA ALA A 177 -10.36 -5.33 -14.69
C ALA A 177 -10.69 -6.83 -14.69
N LEU A 178 -11.23 -7.38 -13.59
CA LEU A 178 -11.39 -8.83 -13.39
C LEU A 178 -12.17 -9.62 -14.48
N PRO A 179 -13.07 -9.07 -15.33
CA PRO A 179 -13.61 -9.83 -16.46
C PRO A 179 -12.79 -9.68 -17.77
N ARG A 180 -11.74 -8.84 -17.83
CA ARG A 180 -11.00 -8.55 -19.07
C ARG A 180 -9.74 -9.40 -19.21
N ARG A 181 -9.83 -10.45 -20.04
CA ARG A 181 -8.73 -11.40 -20.33
C ARG A 181 -7.38 -10.73 -20.63
N ARG A 182 -7.34 -9.69 -21.46
CA ARG A 182 -6.08 -8.98 -21.81
C ARG A 182 -5.37 -8.37 -20.60
N LEU A 183 -6.13 -7.88 -19.61
CA LEU A 183 -5.58 -7.23 -18.41
C LEU A 183 -5.17 -8.27 -17.37
N ALA A 184 -5.84 -9.42 -17.32
CA ALA A 184 -5.38 -10.57 -16.54
C ALA A 184 -4.06 -11.14 -17.09
N LEU A 185 -3.92 -11.24 -18.42
CA LEU A 185 -2.67 -11.64 -19.06
C LEU A 185 -1.52 -10.68 -18.72
N ALA A 186 -1.77 -9.36 -18.69
CA ALA A 186 -0.75 -8.39 -18.29
C ALA A 186 -0.23 -8.65 -16.87
N ALA A 187 -1.09 -8.96 -15.91
CA ALA A 187 -0.66 -9.32 -14.55
C ALA A 187 0.19 -10.61 -14.55
N VAL A 188 -0.22 -11.63 -15.30
CA VAL A 188 0.55 -12.89 -15.45
C VAL A 188 1.93 -12.64 -16.06
N LEU A 189 2.02 -11.78 -17.07
CA LEU A 189 3.29 -11.41 -17.71
C LEU A 189 4.23 -10.70 -16.73
N VAL A 190 3.72 -9.83 -15.85
CA VAL A 190 4.53 -9.19 -14.80
C VAL A 190 5.12 -10.24 -13.86
N PHE A 191 4.32 -11.21 -13.39
CA PHE A 191 4.83 -12.29 -12.54
C PHE A 191 5.84 -13.17 -13.28
N GLY A 192 5.57 -13.53 -14.54
CA GLY A 192 6.46 -14.35 -15.36
C GLY A 192 7.81 -13.68 -15.61
N ALA A 193 7.81 -12.40 -15.98
CA ALA A 193 9.03 -11.62 -16.15
C ALA A 193 9.82 -11.52 -14.84
N GLY A 194 9.14 -11.33 -13.70
CA GLY A 194 9.79 -11.33 -12.39
C GLY A 194 10.48 -12.66 -12.06
N LEU A 195 9.82 -13.80 -12.32
CA LEU A 195 10.42 -15.12 -12.13
C LEU A 195 11.66 -15.33 -13.00
N LEU A 196 11.63 -14.90 -14.27
CA LEU A 196 12.78 -15.00 -15.16
C LEU A 196 13.94 -14.13 -14.67
N LEU A 197 13.68 -12.90 -14.25
CA LEU A 197 14.69 -11.97 -13.75
C LEU A 197 15.35 -12.45 -12.45
N ARG A 198 14.64 -13.24 -11.63
CA ARG A 198 15.24 -13.88 -10.44
C ARG A 198 16.33 -14.90 -10.77
N GLY A 199 16.31 -15.47 -11.98
CA GLY A 199 17.33 -16.41 -12.44
C GLY A 199 18.59 -15.74 -12.99
N VAL A 200 18.59 -14.41 -13.15
CA VAL A 200 19.76 -13.67 -13.66
C VAL A 200 20.69 -13.38 -12.50
N ALA A 201 21.98 -13.74 -12.66
CA ALA A 201 23.03 -13.39 -11.72
C ALA A 201 23.54 -11.98 -12.06
N TRP A 202 23.09 -10.99 -11.30
CA TRP A 202 23.54 -9.61 -11.32
C TRP A 202 23.95 -9.20 -9.92
#